data_AF-A0A3B3UF79-F1
#
_entry.id   AF-A0A3B3UF79-F1
#
_cell.length_a   1.000
_cell.length_b   1.000
_cell.length_c   1.000
_cell.angle_alpha   90.00
_cell.angle_beta   90.00
_cell.angle_gamma   90.00
#
_symmetry.space_group_name_H-M   'P 1'
#
loop_
_entity.id
_entity.type
_entity.pdbx_description
1 polymer ?
#
loop_
_entity_poly.entity_id
_entity_poly.type
_entity_poly.pdbx_seq_one_letter_code
_entity_poly.pdbx_strand_id
1 'polypeptide(L)'
;MCEEALCNSLSVENVADTLILADLHSAEQLKAQAIDFINRCSVLRQLGCKDGKNWNSNHATDIMETAGWKSMIQSHPHLVAEAFRALASAQCPPFGLPRKRLKQS
;
A
#
# COMPACT_ATOMS: atom_id res chain seq x y z
N MET A 1 -11.85 2.80 -19.07
CA MET A 1 -11.72 1.61 -18.19
C MET A 1 -11.86 2.11 -16.77
N CYS A 2 -12.75 1.53 -15.97
CA CYS A 2 -13.05 2.02 -14.62
C CYS A 2 -12.01 1.50 -13.61
N GLU A 3 -11.67 2.32 -12.63
CA GLU A 3 -10.70 2.01 -11.57
C GLU A 3 -11.07 0.74 -10.77
N GLU A 4 -12.38 0.47 -10.65
CA GLU A 4 -12.93 -0.74 -10.00
C GLU A 4 -12.54 -2.05 -10.70
N ALA A 5 -12.55 -2.08 -12.03
CA ALA A 5 -12.19 -3.28 -12.79
C ALA A 5 -10.69 -3.58 -12.70
N LEU A 6 -9.86 -2.53 -12.64
CA LEU A 6 -8.41 -2.65 -12.48
C LEU A 6 -8.04 -3.10 -11.06
N CYS A 7 -8.73 -2.59 -10.04
CA CYS A 7 -8.55 -3.05 -8.66
C CYS A 7 -8.81 -4.56 -8.52
N ASN A 8 -9.87 -5.07 -9.18
CA ASN A 8 -10.21 -6.49 -9.14
C ASN A 8 -9.20 -7.39 -9.92
N SER A 9 -8.28 -6.78 -10.68
CA SER A 9 -7.22 -7.46 -11.44
C SER A 9 -5.82 -7.32 -10.81
N LEU A 10 -5.70 -6.63 -9.66
CA LEU A 10 -4.44 -6.48 -8.96
C LEU A 10 -3.91 -7.84 -8.49
N SER A 11 -2.64 -8.09 -8.77
CA SER A 11 -1.91 -9.29 -8.42
C SER A 11 -0.49 -8.94 -7.99
N VAL A 12 0.20 -9.90 -7.39
CA VAL A 12 1.61 -9.74 -6.97
C VAL A 12 2.50 -9.26 -8.11
N GLU A 13 2.28 -9.78 -9.31
CA GLU A 13 3.16 -9.53 -10.46
C GLU A 13 2.91 -8.16 -11.09
N ASN A 14 1.66 -7.67 -11.08
CA ASN A 14 1.27 -6.46 -11.81
C ASN A 14 1.06 -5.22 -10.93
N VAL A 15 1.07 -5.35 -9.61
CA VAL A 15 0.75 -4.24 -8.70
C VAL A 15 1.76 -3.10 -8.79
N ALA A 16 3.04 -3.40 -9.02
CA ALA A 16 4.09 -2.39 -9.18
C ALA A 16 3.89 -1.58 -10.47
N ASP A 17 3.63 -2.26 -11.59
CA ASP A 17 3.38 -1.60 -12.87
C ASP A 17 2.07 -0.79 -12.83
N THR A 18 1.03 -1.34 -12.18
CA THR A 18 -0.25 -0.64 -12.00
C THR A 18 -0.09 0.60 -11.13
N LEU A 19 0.77 0.55 -10.11
CA LEU A 19 1.06 1.71 -9.25
C LEU A 19 1.76 2.83 -10.04
N ILE A 20 2.72 2.48 -10.89
CA ILE A 20 3.40 3.44 -11.77
C ILE A 20 2.41 4.05 -12.77
N LEU A 21 1.55 3.23 -13.39
CA LEU A 21 0.54 3.72 -14.32
C LEU A 21 -0.49 4.62 -13.62
N ALA A 22 -0.90 4.25 -12.41
CA ALA A 22 -1.84 5.06 -11.63
C ALA A 22 -1.25 6.42 -11.26
N ASP A 23 0.03 6.46 -10.89
CA ASP A 23 0.74 7.72 -10.64
C ASP A 23 0.89 8.57 -11.90
N LEU A 24 1.31 7.97 -13.01
CA LEU A 24 1.47 8.65 -14.31
C LEU A 24 0.17 9.29 -14.81
N HIS A 25 -0.96 8.61 -14.59
CA HIS A 25 -2.27 9.08 -15.01
C HIS A 25 -3.01 9.90 -13.95
N SER A 26 -2.37 10.22 -12.81
CA SER A 26 -2.99 10.90 -11.66
C SER A 26 -4.29 10.22 -11.20
N ALA A 27 -4.36 8.89 -11.31
CA ALA A 27 -5.50 8.08 -10.89
C ALA A 27 -5.39 7.79 -9.38
N GLU A 28 -5.76 8.79 -8.57
CA GLU A 28 -5.57 8.76 -7.12
C GLU A 28 -6.27 7.57 -6.44
N GLN A 29 -7.46 7.16 -6.90
CA GLN A 29 -8.17 6.03 -6.31
C GLN A 29 -7.46 4.70 -6.61
N LEU A 30 -7.00 4.52 -7.84
CA LEU A 30 -6.26 3.30 -8.23
C LEU A 30 -4.91 3.23 -7.53
N LYS A 31 -4.22 4.38 -7.39
CA LYS A 31 -2.96 4.49 -6.65
C LYS A 31 -3.13 4.11 -5.18
N ALA A 32 -4.16 4.64 -4.52
CA ALA A 32 -4.47 4.30 -3.14
C ALA A 32 -4.78 2.80 -2.96
N GLN A 33 -5.54 2.22 -3.90
CA GLN A 33 -5.88 0.79 -3.88
C GLN A 33 -4.67 -0.12 -4.10
N ALA A 34 -3.76 0.23 -5.02
CA ALA A 34 -2.53 -0.50 -5.23
C ALA A 34 -1.60 -0.45 -4.00
N ILE A 35 -1.48 0.73 -3.38
CA ILE A 35 -0.73 0.90 -2.12
C ILE A 35 -1.37 0.08 -0.98
N ASP A 36 -2.70 0.09 -0.87
CA ASP A 36 -3.41 -0.73 0.12
C ASP A 36 -3.16 -2.22 -0.12
N PHE A 37 -3.19 -2.69 -1.38
CA PHE A 37 -2.88 -4.08 -1.73
C PHE A 37 -1.46 -4.48 -1.30
N ILE A 38 -0.45 -3.66 -1.59
CA ILE A 38 0.95 -3.86 -1.16
C ILE A 38 1.02 -3.93 0.38
N ASN A 39 0.37 -3.00 1.07
CA ASN A 39 0.42 -2.89 2.52
C ASN A 39 -0.35 -4.03 3.23
N ARG A 40 -1.50 -4.44 2.68
CA ARG A 40 -2.29 -5.58 3.18
C ARG A 40 -1.53 -6.90 3.11
N CYS A 41 -0.73 -7.08 2.06
CA CYS A 41 0.17 -8.23 1.96
C CYS A 41 1.30 -8.21 3.00
N SER A 42 1.71 -7.01 3.46
CA SER A 42 2.90 -6.83 4.32
C SER A 42 2.65 -6.90 5.82
N VAL A 43 1.49 -6.43 6.33
CA VAL A 43 1.34 -6.15 7.79
C VAL A 43 0.08 -6.72 8.46
N LEU A 44 -0.94 -7.19 7.72
CA LEU A 44 -2.19 -7.64 8.35
C LEU A 44 -2.15 -9.03 9.03
N ARG A 45 -1.00 -9.67 9.22
CA ARG A 45 -0.91 -10.91 10.04
C ARG A 45 -0.65 -10.65 11.54
N GLN A 46 -0.06 -9.52 11.93
CA GLN A 46 0.44 -9.39 13.31
C GLN A 46 -0.46 -8.64 14.30
N LEU A 47 -1.51 -7.94 13.86
CA LEU A 47 -2.38 -7.19 14.78
C LEU A 47 -3.87 -7.42 14.50
N GLY A 48 -4.30 -8.69 14.60
CA GLY A 48 -5.65 -9.06 15.05
C GLY A 48 -6.80 -9.06 14.04
N CYS A 49 -7.20 -10.25 13.57
CA CYS A 49 -8.60 -10.63 13.36
C CYS A 49 -8.76 -12.15 13.52
N LYS A 50 -9.74 -12.55 14.33
CA LYS A 50 -10.08 -13.91 14.75
C LYS A 50 -11.01 -14.67 13.78
N ASP A 51 -11.18 -14.19 12.54
CA ASP A 51 -12.04 -14.86 11.56
C ASP A 51 -11.20 -15.40 10.40
N GLY A 52 -11.04 -16.72 10.42
CA GLY A 52 -10.28 -17.49 9.45
C GLY A 52 -10.85 -17.39 8.04
N LYS A 53 -10.37 -16.41 7.28
CA LYS A 53 -10.17 -16.57 5.84
C LYS A 53 -8.67 -16.69 5.61
N ASN A 54 -8.28 -17.94 5.41
CA ASN A 54 -6.94 -18.38 5.09
C ASN A 54 -6.32 -17.60 3.92
N TRP A 55 -5.49 -16.60 4.22
CA TRP A 55 -4.54 -16.00 3.27
C TRP A 55 -3.14 -16.51 3.63
N ASN A 56 -2.90 -17.76 3.26
CA ASN A 56 -1.66 -18.52 3.43
C ASN A 56 -0.66 -18.26 2.30
N SER A 57 -0.40 -16.99 2.00
CA SER A 57 0.73 -16.67 1.16
C SER A 57 1.34 -15.34 1.60
N ASN A 58 2.66 -15.33 1.77
CA ASN A 58 3.46 -14.16 2.08
C ASN A 58 3.59 -13.29 0.82
N HIS A 59 2.46 -12.87 0.26
CA HIS A 59 2.45 -12.12 -0.99
C HIS A 59 3.30 -10.84 -0.94
N ALA A 60 3.60 -10.28 0.24
CA ALA A 60 4.51 -9.14 0.34
C ALA A 60 5.97 -9.49 0.06
N THR A 61 6.48 -10.64 0.51
CA THR A 61 7.83 -11.07 0.11
C THR A 61 7.87 -11.32 -1.38
N ASP A 62 6.81 -11.92 -1.92
CA ASP A 62 6.72 -12.22 -3.35
C ASP A 62 6.67 -10.93 -4.19
N ILE A 63 5.90 -9.91 -3.76
CA ILE A 63 5.87 -8.58 -4.41
C ILE A 63 7.27 -7.97 -4.39
N MET A 64 7.96 -8.01 -3.25
CA MET A 64 9.31 -7.44 -3.12
C MET A 64 10.36 -8.16 -3.97
N GLU A 65 10.11 -9.43 -4.30
CA GLU A 65 10.97 -10.22 -5.18
C GLU A 65 10.68 -10.03 -6.67
N THR A 66 9.52 -9.47 -7.03
CA THR A 66 9.16 -9.21 -8.43
C THR A 66 10.14 -8.26 -9.11
N ALA A 67 10.35 -8.49 -10.41
CA ALA A 67 11.14 -7.59 -11.25
C ALA A 67 10.49 -6.19 -11.33
N GLY A 68 9.15 -6.12 -11.38
CA GLY A 68 8.40 -4.87 -11.38
C GLY A 68 8.69 -4.02 -10.13
N TRP A 69 8.62 -4.61 -8.93
CA TRP A 69 8.95 -3.91 -7.69
C TRP A 69 10.41 -3.45 -7.63
N LYS A 70 11.37 -4.32 -8.00
CA LYS A 70 12.80 -3.97 -8.04
C LYS A 70 13.08 -2.81 -9.01
N SER A 71 12.44 -2.83 -10.18
CA SER A 71 12.51 -1.74 -11.17
C SER A 71 11.87 -0.45 -10.63
N MET A 72 10.74 -0.57 -9.93
CA MET A 72 10.06 0.58 -9.32
C MET A 72 10.90 1.26 -8.24
N ILE A 73 11.64 0.51 -7.42
CA ILE A 73 12.58 1.09 -6.44
C ILE A 73 13.62 1.98 -7.13
N GLN A 74 14.12 1.57 -8.30
CA GLN A 74 15.16 2.29 -9.03
C GLN A 74 14.60 3.49 -9.81
N SER A 75 13.45 3.31 -10.46
CA SER A 75 12.86 4.31 -11.37
C SER A 75 11.95 5.32 -10.66
N HIS A 76 11.20 4.89 -9.65
CA HIS A 76 10.18 5.69 -8.96
C HIS A 76 10.27 5.53 -7.42
N PRO A 77 11.40 5.90 -6.79
CA PRO A 77 11.61 5.71 -5.35
C PRO A 77 10.59 6.44 -4.45
N HIS A 78 9.95 7.49 -4.95
CA HIS A 78 8.91 8.23 -4.23
C HIS A 78 7.64 7.39 -4.03
N LEU A 79 7.29 6.48 -4.95
CA LEU A 79 6.15 5.58 -4.80
C LEU A 79 6.36 4.57 -3.67
N VAL A 80 7.58 4.09 -3.52
CA VAL A 80 7.98 3.23 -2.40
C VAL A 80 7.85 4.01 -1.09
N ALA A 81 8.40 5.23 -1.03
CA ALA A 81 8.27 6.09 0.15
C ALA A 81 6.80 6.38 0.50
N GLU A 82 5.94 6.55 -0.50
CA GLU A 82 4.52 6.78 -0.31
C GLU A 82 3.79 5.55 0.24
N ALA A 83 4.11 4.35 -0.27
CA ALA A 83 3.60 3.10 0.28
C ALA A 83 3.99 2.92 1.76
N PHE A 84 5.25 3.18 2.11
CA PHE A 84 5.74 3.16 3.49
C PHE A 84 5.07 4.23 4.38
N ARG A 85 4.87 5.45 3.86
CA ARG A 85 4.14 6.51 4.59
C ARG A 85 2.69 6.12 4.85
N ALA A 86 2.01 5.55 3.86
CA ALA A 86 0.66 5.05 4.00
C ALA A 86 0.60 3.92 5.04
N LEU A 87 1.59 3.03 5.03
CA LEU A 87 1.72 1.95 6.00
C LEU A 87 1.89 2.48 7.43
N ALA A 88 2.80 3.44 7.63
CA ALA A 88 3.03 4.06 8.94
C ALA A 88 1.78 4.78 9.46
N SER A 89 1.03 5.41 8.55
CA SER A 89 -0.23 6.11 8.88
C SER A 89 -1.35 5.13 9.25
N ALA A 90 -1.40 3.95 8.61
CA ALA A 90 -2.36 2.89 8.90
C ALA A 90 -2.05 2.14 10.21
N GLN A 91 -0.77 2.02 10.59
CA GLN A 91 -0.34 1.37 11.84
C GLN A 91 -0.59 2.20 13.09
N CYS A 92 -0.92 3.49 12.95
CA CYS A 92 -1.31 4.31 14.09
C CYS A 92 -2.78 4.03 14.42
N PRO A 93 -3.10 3.37 15.56
CA PRO A 93 -4.46 3.35 16.04
C PRO A 93 -4.92 4.81 16.27
N PRO A 94 -6.22 5.14 16.16
CA PRO A 94 -6.75 6.40 16.69
C PRO A 94 -6.73 6.37 18.24
N PHE A 95 -5.57 6.16 18.85
CA PHE A 95 -5.35 6.36 20.27
C PHE A 95 -4.84 7.80 20.44
N GLY A 96 -5.68 8.60 21.09
CA GLY A 96 -5.48 10.03 21.29
C GLY A 96 -4.15 10.35 21.95
N LEU A 97 -3.24 10.91 21.16
CA LEU A 97 -2.23 11.82 21.68
C LEU A 97 -2.86 13.22 21.71
N PRO A 98 -2.92 13.90 22.87
CA PRO A 98 -3.36 15.28 22.92
C PRO A 98 -2.43 16.10 22.03
N ARG A 99 -2.95 16.61 20.91
CA ARG A 99 -2.31 17.70 20.17
C ARG A 99 -2.19 18.88 21.14
N LYS A 100 -1.03 19.05 21.78
CA LYS A 100 -0.73 20.27 22.53
C LYS A 100 -0.78 21.41 21.53
N ARG A 101 -1.89 22.16 21.55
CA ARG A 101 -1.99 23.47 20.90
C ARG A 101 -0.89 24.34 21.49
N LEU A 102 0.15 24.62 20.72
CA LEU A 102 1.02 25.76 20.97
C LEU A 102 0.14 27.01 20.84
N LYS A 103 -0.15 27.64 21.98
CA LYS A 103 -0.81 28.94 22.03
C LYS A 103 0.22 29.95 21.54
N GLN A 104 0.03 30.43 20.31
CA GLN A 104 0.72 31.64 19.85
C GLN A 104 0.23 32.81 20.73
N SER A 105 1.21 33.61 21.14
CA SER A 105 1.09 34.68 22.14
C SER A 105 0.12 35.79 21.75
#